data_AF-A0A3P5Z997-F1
#
_entry.id   AF-A0A3P5Z997-F1
#
_cell.length_a   1.000
_cell.length_b   1.000
_cell.length_c   1.000
_cell.angle_alpha   90.00
_cell.angle_beta   90.00
_cell.angle_gamma   90.00
#
_symmetry.space_group_name_H-M   'P 1'
#
loop_
_entity.id
_entity.type
_entity.pdbx_description
1 polymer ?
#
loop_
_entity_poly.entity_id
_entity_poly.type
_entity_poly.pdbx_seq_one_letter_code
_entity_poly.pdbx_strand_id
1 'polypeptide(L)' 'MGRMHSRGKGISASALPYKRSPPTWLKTTALDVDESICKFAKKGLTPSQIGVIIRDSHGIPHVKSVTGNKILRILKAHDS' A
#
# COMPACT_ATOMS: atom_id res chain seq x y z
N MET A 1 10.76 -12.71 -9.84
CA MET A 1 11.92 -12.06 -9.22
C MET A 1 13.17 -12.82 -9.64
N GLY A 2 13.86 -12.28 -10.64
CA GLY A 2 15.20 -12.74 -11.03
C GLY A 2 16.21 -12.25 -10.00
N ARG A 3 17.45 -12.73 -10.09
CA ARG A 3 18.42 -12.55 -9.01
C ARG A 3 19.59 -11.70 -9.47
N MET A 4 19.93 -10.72 -8.64
CA MET A 4 21.12 -9.87 -8.81
C MET A 4 22.41 -10.70 -8.81
N HIS A 5 22.45 -11.77 -8.01
CA HIS A 5 23.64 -12.64 -7.84
C HIS A 5 23.35 -14.11 -8.16
N SER A 6 22.49 -14.41 -9.15
CA SER A 6 22.35 -15.79 -9.64
C SER A 6 21.95 -15.83 -11.12
N ARG A 7 22.07 -17.01 -11.74
CA ARG A 7 21.72 -17.25 -13.15
C ARG A 7 20.22 -17.46 -13.44
N GLY A 8 19.37 -17.53 -12.41
CA GLY A 8 17.92 -17.78 -12.57
C GLY A 8 17.17 -16.66 -13.31
N LYS A 9 16.18 -17.04 -14.12
CA LYS A 9 15.40 -16.14 -15.02
C LYS A 9 13.93 -15.93 -14.59
N GLY A 10 13.64 -16.03 -13.28
CA GLY A 10 12.27 -15.96 -12.78
C GLY A 10 11.59 -14.59 -12.95
N ILE A 11 10.42 -14.55 -13.59
CA ILE A 11 9.72 -13.30 -13.94
C ILE A 11 8.57 -12.91 -12.99
N SER A 12 8.28 -13.69 -11.95
CA SER A 12 7.13 -13.43 -11.07
C SER A 12 7.19 -12.06 -10.38
N ALA A 13 6.13 -11.27 -10.53
CA ALA A 13 5.94 -9.96 -9.91
C ALA A 13 4.43 -9.68 -9.81
N SER A 14 4.06 -8.74 -8.93
CA SER A 14 2.67 -8.29 -8.82
C SER A 14 2.25 -7.52 -10.09
N ALA A 15 1.08 -7.85 -10.65
CA ALA A 15 0.48 -7.13 -11.76
C ALA A 15 -0.60 -6.18 -11.23
N LEU A 16 -0.39 -4.88 -11.38
CA LEU A 16 -1.37 -3.87 -10.95
C LEU A 16 -2.53 -3.79 -11.95
N PRO A 17 -3.78 -3.60 -11.48
CA PRO A 17 -4.91 -3.32 -12.37
C PRO A 17 -4.67 -2.07 -13.23
N TYR A 18 -5.23 -2.07 -14.43
CA TYR A 18 -5.17 -0.90 -15.34
C TYR A 18 -5.89 0.32 -14.73
N LYS A 19 -7.12 0.11 -14.24
CA LYS A 19 -7.95 1.16 -13.63
C LYS A 19 -7.31 1.64 -12.32
N ARG A 20 -7.11 2.95 -12.21
CA ARG A 20 -6.47 3.61 -11.06
C ARG A 20 -7.43 4.27 -10.08
N SER A 21 -8.72 4.36 -10.43
CA SER A 21 -9.75 4.82 -9.52
C SER A 21 -10.15 3.73 -8.52
N PRO A 22 -10.61 4.13 -7.33
CA PRO A 22 -11.05 3.17 -6.32
C PRO A 22 -12.26 2.37 -6.84
N PRO A 23 -12.39 1.11 -6.44
CA PRO A 23 -13.53 0.30 -6.81
C PRO A 23 -14.81 0.80 -6.10
N THR A 24 -15.96 0.64 -6.75
CA THR A 24 -17.26 1.19 -6.28
C THR A 24 -17.75 0.59 -4.96
N TRP A 25 -17.31 -0.61 -4.62
CA TRP A 25 -17.65 -1.27 -3.35
C TRP A 25 -16.83 -0.76 -2.17
N LEU A 26 -15.74 -0.01 -2.42
CA LEU A 26 -14.91 0.54 -1.36
C LEU A 26 -15.54 1.85 -0.85
N LYS A 27 -16.09 1.80 0.37
CA LYS A 27 -16.72 2.96 1.03
C LYS A 27 -15.76 3.75 1.93
N THR A 28 -14.51 3.29 2.05
CA THR A 28 -13.50 3.89 2.91
C THR A 28 -13.05 5.24 2.37
N THR A 29 -12.98 6.26 3.22
CA THR A 29 -12.51 7.59 2.81
C THR A 29 -10.98 7.67 2.85
N ALA A 30 -10.41 8.67 2.20
CA ALA A 30 -8.96 8.89 2.25
C ALA A 30 -8.46 9.17 3.69
N LEU A 31 -9.26 9.86 4.50
CA LEU A 31 -8.93 10.19 5.88
C LEU A 31 -8.83 8.93 6.76
N ASP A 32 -9.80 8.00 6.64
CA ASP A 32 -9.79 6.74 7.39
C ASP A 32 -8.53 5.91 7.08
N VAL A 33 -8.08 5.96 5.82
CA VAL A 33 -6.88 5.25 5.36
C VAL A 33 -5.62 5.89 5.93
N ASP A 34 -5.53 7.22 5.94
CA ASP A 34 -4.40 7.94 6.51
C ASP A 34 -4.29 7.70 8.02
N GLU A 35 -5.40 7.73 8.75
CA GLU A 35 -5.44 7.40 10.18
C GLU A 35 -4.98 5.97 10.46
N SER A 36 -5.46 5.02 9.64
CA SER A 36 -5.06 3.61 9.74
C SER A 36 -3.56 3.43 9.51
N ILE A 37 -3.00 4.10 8.50
CA ILE A 37 -1.57 4.09 8.19
C ILE A 37 -0.76 4.63 9.37
N CYS A 38 -1.14 5.80 9.89
CA CYS A 38 -0.48 6.42 11.04
C CYS A 38 -0.56 5.54 12.30
N LYS A 39 -1.70 4.91 12.55
CA LYS A 39 -1.88 3.97 13.66
C LYS A 39 -0.96 2.76 13.56
N PHE A 40 -0.81 2.18 12.37
CA PHE A 40 0.09 1.05 12.15
C PHE A 40 1.56 1.44 12.19
N ALA A 41 1.91 2.64 11.72
CA ALA A 41 3.28 3.15 11.82
C ALA A 41 3.69 3.40 13.27
N LYS A 42 2.80 3.95 14.12
CA LYS A 42 3.03 4.11 15.56
C LYS A 42 3.24 2.77 16.29
N LYS A 43 2.70 1.66 15.76
CA LYS A 43 2.95 0.30 16.25
C LYS A 43 4.31 -0.27 15.80
N GLY A 44 5.10 0.49 15.03
CA GLY A 44 6.42 0.08 14.54
C GLY A 44 6.39 -0.78 13.27
N LEU A 45 5.26 -0.83 12.55
CA LEU A 45 5.16 -1.61 11.32
C LEU A 45 5.84 -0.90 10.14
N THR A 46 6.53 -1.67 9.31
CA THR A 46 7.18 -1.14 8.10
C THR A 46 6.13 -0.80 7.02
N PRO A 47 6.40 0.15 6.10
CA PRO A 47 5.48 0.51 5.03
C PRO A 47 5.00 -0.67 4.18
N SER A 48 5.87 -1.67 3.95
CA SER A 48 5.52 -2.90 3.25
C SER A 48 4.50 -3.74 4.01
N GLN A 49 4.68 -3.91 5.32
CA GLN A 49 3.74 -4.65 6.18
C GLN A 49 2.40 -3.92 6.29
N ILE A 50 2.43 -2.58 6.42
CA ILE A 50 1.22 -1.76 6.45
C ILE A 50 0.40 -1.96 5.17
N GLY A 51 1.06 -1.91 4.01
CA GLY A 51 0.39 -2.15 2.73
C GLY A 51 -0.24 -3.55 2.61
N VAL A 52 0.40 -4.57 3.18
CA VAL A 52 -0.14 -5.94 3.23
C VAL A 52 -1.38 -6.02 4.12
N ILE A 53 -1.34 -5.46 5.33
CA ILE A 53 -2.48 -5.48 6.27
C ILE A 53 -3.69 -4.72 5.71
N ILE A 54 -3.44 -3.56 5.09
CA ILE A 54 -4.49 -2.76 4.47
C ILE A 54 -5.15 -3.52 3.31
N ARG A 55 -4.38 -4.28 2.53
CA ARG A 55 -4.90 -5.11 1.45
C ARG A 55 -5.69 -6.31 1.96
N ASP A 56 -5.12 -7.07 2.90
CA ASP A 56 -5.62 -8.39 3.26
C ASP A 56 -6.75 -8.30 4.32
N SER A 57 -6.70 -7.32 5.23
CA SER A 57 -7.70 -7.16 6.30
C SER A 57 -8.76 -6.09 6.00
N HIS A 58 -8.39 -5.00 5.32
CA HIS A 58 -9.31 -3.87 5.05
C HIS A 58 -9.84 -3.88 3.61
N GLY A 59 -9.36 -4.77 2.75
CA GLY A 59 -9.82 -4.91 1.38
C GLY A 59 -9.41 -3.75 0.46
N ILE A 60 -8.42 -2.93 0.84
CA ILE A 60 -7.97 -1.81 0.01
C ILE A 60 -6.82 -2.28 -0.90
N PRO A 61 -7.04 -2.43 -2.21
CA PRO A 61 -6.06 -3.07 -3.10
C PRO A 61 -4.80 -2.21 -3.29
N HIS A 62 -4.96 -0.89 -3.29
CA HIS A 62 -3.85 0.04 -3.48
C HIS A 62 -4.13 1.36 -2.76
N VAL A 63 -3.25 1.76 -1.84
CA VAL A 63 -3.43 3.02 -1.07
C VAL A 63 -3.49 4.23 -2.01
N LYS A 64 -2.64 4.27 -3.03
CA LYS A 64 -2.56 5.39 -3.98
C LYS A 64 -3.87 5.62 -4.75
N SER A 65 -4.68 4.60 -5.00
CA SER A 65 -5.97 4.80 -5.69
C SER A 65 -7.01 5.51 -4.81
N VAL A 66 -6.86 5.46 -3.48
CA VAL A 66 -7.80 6.07 -2.54
C VAL A 66 -7.29 7.45 -2.11
N THR A 67 -6.04 7.55 -1.68
CA THR A 67 -5.47 8.76 -1.08
C THR A 67 -4.68 9.64 -2.06
N GLY A 68 -4.41 9.14 -3.28
CA GLY A 68 -3.55 9.82 -4.26
C GLY A 68 -2.05 9.73 -3.99
N ASN A 69 -1.66 9.37 -2.76
CA ASN A 69 -0.26 9.32 -2.31
C ASN A 69 0.19 7.89 -1.94
N LYS A 70 1.51 7.68 -1.88
CA LYS A 70 2.10 6.42 -1.41
C LYS A 70 2.24 6.45 0.12
N ILE A 71 2.23 5.28 0.76
CA ILE A 71 2.38 5.12 2.23
C ILE A 71 3.57 5.93 2.78
N LEU A 72 4.75 5.79 2.18
CA LEU A 72 5.95 6.54 2.59
C LEU A 72 5.76 8.07 2.55
N ARG A 73 4.99 8.58 1.58
CA ARG A 73 4.75 10.02 1.43
C ARG A 73 3.76 10.53 2.46
N ILE A 74 2.74 9.73 2.78
CA ILE A 74 1.78 10.00 3.85
C ILE A 74 2.51 10.06 5.20
N LEU A 75 3.32 9.04 5.50
CA LEU A 75 4.09 9.01 6.75
C LEU A 75 5.02 10.22 6.89
N LYS A 76 5.76 10.58 5.83
CA LYS A 76 6.63 11.76 5.86
C LYS A 76 5.87 13.07 6.10
N ALA A 77 4.65 13.19 5.60
CA ALA A 77 3.83 14.40 5.79
C ALA A 77 3.29 14.54 7.22
N HIS A 78 3.11 13.44 7.95
CA HIS A 78 2.64 13.42 9.33
C HIS A 78 3.76 13.47 10.39
N ASP A 79 5.00 13.18 10.00
CA ASP A 79 6.20 13.19 10.86
C ASP A 79 6.98 14.52 10.74
N SER A 80 6.33 15.56 10.21
CA SER A 80 6.84 16.95 10.09
C SER A 80 6.19 17.86 11.12
#